data_AF-A0A257YNN6-F1
#
_entry.id   AF-A0A257YNN6-F1
#
_cell.length_a   1.000
_cell.length_b   1.000
_cell.length_c   1.000
_cell.angle_alpha   90.00
_cell.angle_beta   90.00
_cell.angle_gamma   90.00
#
_symmetry.space_group_name_H-M   'P 1'
#
loop_
_entity.id
_entity.type
_entity.pdbx_description
1 polymer ?
#
loop_
_entity_poly.entity_id
_entity_poly.type
_entity_poly.pdbx_seq_one_letter_code
_entity_poly.pdbx_strand_id
1 'polypeptide(L)'
;RRLALLPELGAGLVSCDASGTLTFRKPAPGFPLPRFGAACPLWPLYAALGRPQQAMDRDVQMAGPDGRRFRVQAWGVVQRPFGLRGPDLHAAAMLILPEAPGSHPALPIGSSCRVCPRTACPARREPSILNDGA
;
A
#
# COMPACT_ATOMS: atom_id res chain seq x y z
N ARG A 1 5.73 -9.88 9.57
CA ARG A 1 5.78 -8.94 10.73
C ARG A 1 7.20 -8.77 11.27
N ARG A 2 7.97 -9.84 11.58
CA ARG A 2 9.34 -9.73 12.14
C ARG A 2 10.29 -8.86 11.31
N LEU A 3 10.36 -9.05 9.99
CA LEU A 3 11.19 -8.22 9.10
C LEU A 3 10.93 -6.72 9.26
N ALA A 4 9.67 -6.33 9.37
CA ALA A 4 9.33 -4.93 9.54
C ALA A 4 9.77 -4.36 10.90
N LEU A 5 10.14 -5.19 11.89
CA LEU A 5 10.59 -4.73 13.21
C LEU A 5 12.12 -4.66 13.32
N LEU A 6 12.86 -5.12 12.31
CA LEU A 6 14.31 -5.00 12.23
C LEU A 6 14.69 -3.53 12.01
N PRO A 7 15.36 -2.86 12.98
CA PRO A 7 15.69 -1.44 12.88
C PRO A 7 16.54 -1.10 11.65
N GLU A 8 17.48 -1.99 11.30
CA GLU A 8 18.42 -1.84 10.19
C GLU A 8 17.74 -1.75 8.82
N LEU A 9 16.53 -2.29 8.68
CA LEU A 9 15.79 -2.24 7.41
C LEU A 9 15.00 -0.93 7.24
N GLY A 10 14.77 -0.16 8.32
CA GLY A 10 13.88 1.01 8.29
C GLY A 10 12.47 0.70 7.75
N ALA A 11 12.07 -0.57 7.77
CA ALA A 11 10.94 -1.04 6.99
C ALA A 11 9.59 -0.66 7.62
N GLY A 12 8.64 -0.34 6.75
CA GLY A 12 7.24 -0.18 7.07
C GLY A 12 6.45 -1.44 6.78
N LEU A 13 5.26 -1.55 7.38
CA LEU A 13 4.34 -2.64 7.13
C LEU A 13 2.92 -2.15 7.27
N VAL A 14 2.10 -2.43 6.27
CA VAL A 14 0.66 -2.28 6.35
C VAL A 14 -0.02 -3.62 6.14
N SER A 15 -1.21 -3.79 6.72
CA SER A 15 -2.08 -4.93 6.46
C SER A 15 -3.52 -4.48 6.37
N CYS A 16 -4.33 -5.17 5.57
CA CYS A 16 -5.75 -4.94 5.45
C CYS A 16 -6.56 -6.23 5.47
N ASP A 17 -7.84 -6.09 5.78
CA ASP A 17 -8.85 -7.13 5.61
C ASP A 17 -9.51 -7.06 4.22
N ALA A 18 -10.55 -7.88 4.03
CA ALA A 18 -11.32 -7.97 2.80
C ALA A 18 -12.04 -6.67 2.40
N SER A 19 -12.36 -5.78 3.35
CA SER A 19 -12.98 -4.48 3.02
C SER A 19 -11.94 -3.45 2.58
N GLY A 20 -10.65 -3.80 2.58
CA GLY A 20 -9.55 -2.90 2.31
C GLY A 20 -9.21 -1.96 3.47
N THR A 21 -9.82 -2.18 4.65
CA THR A 21 -9.55 -1.41 5.86
C THR A 21 -8.16 -1.76 6.35
N LEU A 22 -7.32 -0.75 6.60
CA LEU A 22 -6.00 -0.99 7.18
C LEU A 22 -6.13 -1.41 8.65
N THR A 23 -5.79 -2.66 8.94
CA THR A 23 -5.84 -3.28 10.28
C THR A 23 -4.50 -3.18 11.02
N PHE A 24 -3.40 -2.92 10.30
CA PHE A 24 -2.09 -2.67 10.86
C PHE A 24 -1.37 -1.58 10.07
N ARG A 25 -0.68 -0.68 10.79
CA ARG A 25 0.06 0.44 10.21
C ARG A 25 1.38 0.64 10.96
N LYS A 26 2.50 0.31 10.33
CA LYS A 26 3.84 0.77 10.71
C LYS A 26 4.42 1.57 9.53
N PRO A 27 4.68 2.87 9.68
CA PRO A 27 5.27 3.66 8.60
C PRO A 27 6.73 3.28 8.36
N ALA A 28 7.18 3.46 7.11
CA ALA A 28 8.60 3.56 6.76
C ALA A 28 8.99 5.06 6.70
N PRO A 29 10.24 5.45 6.97
CA PRO A 29 10.69 6.83 6.80
C PRO A 29 10.40 7.36 5.40
N GLY A 30 9.66 8.47 5.31
CA GLY A 30 9.27 9.09 4.04
C GLY A 30 8.11 8.42 3.30
N PHE A 31 7.48 7.38 3.87
CA PHE A 31 6.27 6.78 3.31
C PHE A 31 5.05 7.19 4.15
N PRO A 32 4.34 8.27 3.78
CA PRO A 32 3.20 8.76 4.54
C PRO A 32 2.02 7.79 4.49
N LEU A 33 1.64 7.25 5.65
CA LEU A 33 0.43 6.43 5.78
C LEU A 33 -0.78 7.31 6.11
N PRO A 34 -1.94 7.08 5.47
CA PRO A 34 -3.17 7.78 5.84
C PRO A 34 -3.58 7.38 7.26
N ARG A 35 -3.79 8.37 8.13
CA ARG A 35 -4.30 8.15 9.49
C ARG A 35 -5.80 7.82 9.47
N PHE A 36 -6.54 8.48 8.59
CA PHE A 36 -7.98 8.36 8.42
C PHE A 36 -8.32 8.15 6.94
N GLY A 37 -9.50 7.58 6.68
CA GLY A 37 -9.98 7.33 5.33
C GLY A 37 -9.26 6.17 4.63
N ALA A 38 -9.53 6.04 3.33
CA ALA A 38 -8.98 4.97 2.51
C ALA A 38 -7.58 5.35 1.97
N ALA A 39 -6.68 4.37 1.91
CA ALA A 39 -5.39 4.56 1.25
C ALA A 39 -5.54 4.62 -0.27
N CYS A 40 -4.46 5.00 -0.94
CA CYS A 40 -4.43 5.01 -2.40
C CYS A 40 -4.73 3.61 -2.96
N PRO A 41 -5.79 3.46 -3.79
CA PRO A 41 -6.19 2.16 -4.32
C PRO A 41 -5.14 1.52 -5.24
N LEU A 42 -4.15 2.29 -5.71
CA LEU A 42 -3.03 1.79 -6.52
C LEU A 42 -1.91 1.13 -5.69
N TRP A 43 -2.02 1.09 -4.36
CA TRP A 43 -1.05 0.34 -3.55
C TRP A 43 -1.05 -1.14 -3.95
N PRO A 44 0.14 -1.76 -4.18
CA PRO A 44 0.24 -3.20 -4.47
C PRO A 44 -0.43 -4.09 -3.42
N LEU A 45 -0.61 -3.61 -2.18
CA LEU A 45 -1.45 -4.23 -1.15
C LEU A 45 -2.82 -4.68 -1.69
N TYR A 46 -3.52 -3.82 -2.42
CA TYR A 46 -4.88 -4.10 -2.89
C TYR A 46 -4.91 -5.03 -4.11
N ALA A 47 -3.88 -4.99 -4.95
CA ALA A 47 -3.71 -5.98 -6.01
C ALA A 47 -3.45 -7.38 -5.42
N ALA A 48 -2.65 -7.46 -4.35
CA ALA A 48 -2.37 -8.71 -3.64
C ALA A 48 -3.60 -9.26 -2.90
N LEU A 49 -4.47 -8.39 -2.37
CA LEU A 49 -5.74 -8.80 -1.74
C LEU A 49 -6.63 -9.60 -2.69
N GLY A 50 -6.70 -9.19 -3.96
CA GLY A 50 -7.47 -9.89 -5.00
C GLY A 50 -6.76 -11.10 -5.62
N ARG A 51 -5.49 -11.36 -5.25
CA ARG A 51 -4.68 -12.47 -5.78
C ARG A 51 -3.98 -13.24 -4.66
N PRO A 52 -4.73 -13.98 -3.81
CA PRO A 52 -4.11 -14.75 -2.74
C PRO A 52 -3.04 -15.71 -3.26
N GLN A 53 -2.01 -15.95 -2.45
CA GLN A 53 -0.86 -16.82 -2.76
C GLN A 53 0.05 -16.34 -3.91
N GLN A 54 -0.21 -15.17 -4.49
CA GLN A 54 0.68 -14.53 -5.46
C GLN A 54 1.36 -13.31 -4.83
N ALA A 55 2.63 -13.48 -4.46
CA ALA A 55 3.43 -12.36 -3.96
C ALA A 55 3.80 -11.42 -5.12
N MET A 56 3.85 -10.13 -4.82
CA MET A 56 4.20 -9.08 -5.77
C MET A 56 5.41 -8.32 -5.23
N ASP A 57 6.39 -8.09 -6.09
CA ASP A 57 7.53 -7.21 -5.84
C ASP A 57 7.47 -6.06 -6.85
N ARG A 58 7.40 -4.83 -6.35
CA ARG A 58 7.19 -3.64 -7.19
C ARG A 58 7.97 -2.46 -6.64
N ASP A 59 8.54 -1.70 -7.56
CA ASP A 59 8.92 -0.33 -7.28
C ASP A 59 7.69 0.57 -7.33
N VAL A 60 7.57 1.46 -6.36
CA VAL A 60 6.52 2.48 -6.32
C VAL A 60 7.14 3.86 -6.11
N GLN A 61 6.50 4.87 -6.67
CA GLN A 61 6.90 6.26 -6.48
C GLN A 61 5.79 7.02 -5.78
N MET A 62 6.15 7.67 -4.67
CA MET A 62 5.18 8.44 -3.89
C MET A 62 4.93 9.80 -4.53
N ALA A 63 3.66 10.10 -4.80
CA ALA A 63 3.25 11.42 -5.25
C ALA A 63 3.46 12.44 -4.13
N GLY A 64 4.16 13.52 -4.46
CA GLY A 64 4.54 14.57 -3.52
C GLY A 64 5.83 15.25 -3.98
N PRO A 65 6.28 16.31 -3.27
CA PRO A 65 7.45 17.09 -3.66
C PRO A 65 8.72 16.26 -3.82
N ASP A 66 8.94 15.31 -2.92
CA ASP A 66 10.19 14.53 -2.88
C ASP A 66 10.20 13.36 -3.88
N GLY A 67 9.04 12.99 -4.45
CA GLY A 67 8.94 11.91 -5.44
C GLY A 67 9.59 10.58 -5.05
N ARG A 68 9.69 10.28 -3.74
CA ARG A 68 10.53 9.20 -3.21
C ARG A 68 10.09 7.84 -3.74
N ARG A 69 11.08 7.02 -4.10
CA ARG A 69 10.89 5.65 -4.56
C ARG A 69 11.06 4.65 -3.42
N PHE A 70 10.23 3.61 -3.43
CA PHE A 70 10.25 2.52 -2.46
C PHE A 70 10.11 1.21 -3.20
N ARG A 71 10.76 0.16 -2.70
CA ARG A 71 10.45 -1.20 -3.09
C ARG A 71 9.39 -1.72 -2.14
N VAL A 72 8.32 -2.31 -2.67
CA VAL A 72 7.27 -2.91 -1.87
C VAL A 72 7.07 -4.37 -2.23
N GLN A 73 6.85 -5.17 -1.19
CA GLN A 73 6.53 -6.58 -1.33
C GLN A 73 5.15 -6.80 -0.73
N ALA A 74 4.19 -7.23 -1.54
CA ALA A 74 2.81 -7.43 -1.13
C ALA A 74 2.37 -8.88 -1.34
N TRP A 75 1.53 -9.39 -0.45
CA TRP A 75 0.97 -10.73 -0.54
C TRP A 75 -0.44 -10.79 0.07
N GLY A 76 -1.27 -11.66 -0.49
CA GLY A 76 -2.61 -11.97 -0.01
C GLY A 76 -2.70 -13.36 0.59
N VAL A 77 -3.53 -13.53 1.61
CA VAL A 77 -3.84 -14.81 2.25
C VAL A 77 -5.34 -14.98 2.37
N VAL A 78 -5.80 -16.23 2.34
CA VAL A 78 -7.16 -16.62 2.69
C VAL A 78 -7.07 -17.61 3.84
N GLN A 79 -7.82 -17.35 4.90
CA GLN A 79 -7.92 -18.24 6.06
C GLN A 79 -9.35 -18.77 6.17
N ARG A 80 -9.47 -20.07 6.46
CA ARG A 80 -10.75 -20.77 6.65
C ARG A 80 -10.81 -21.37 8.06
N PRO A 81 -10.98 -20.54 9.11
CA PRO A 81 -10.91 -21.01 10.49
C PRO A 81 -11.99 -22.05 10.82
N PHE A 82 -13.10 -22.08 10.07
CA PHE A 82 -14.22 -22.99 10.29
C PHE A 82 -14.44 -23.98 9.12
N GLY A 83 -13.38 -24.27 8.35
CA GLY A 83 -13.43 -25.21 7.23
C GLY A 83 -14.22 -24.71 6.02
N LEU A 84 -14.53 -25.61 5.08
CA LEU A 84 -15.08 -25.28 3.75
C LEU A 84 -16.48 -24.68 3.75
N ARG A 85 -17.23 -24.84 4.85
CA ARG A 85 -18.58 -24.27 5.01
C ARG A 85 -18.59 -22.97 5.81
N GLY A 86 -17.42 -22.55 6.31
CA GLY A 86 -17.23 -21.30 7.01
C GLY A 86 -16.92 -20.13 6.07
N PRO A 87 -16.83 -18.90 6.60
CA PRO A 87 -16.42 -17.75 5.83
C PRO A 87 -14.93 -17.81 5.44
N ASP A 88 -14.62 -17.29 4.26
CA ASP A 88 -13.27 -17.02 3.81
C ASP A 88 -12.81 -15.66 4.37
N LEU A 89 -11.75 -15.67 5.18
CA LEU A 89 -11.13 -14.45 5.69
C LEU A 89 -9.98 -14.04 4.78
N HIS A 90 -10.23 -13.05 3.92
CA HIS A 90 -9.20 -12.47 3.07
C HIS A 90 -8.44 -11.39 3.83
N ALA A 91 -7.12 -11.44 3.71
CA ALA A 91 -6.25 -10.38 4.20
C ALA A 91 -5.07 -10.18 3.26
N ALA A 92 -4.51 -8.98 3.26
CA ALA A 92 -3.27 -8.69 2.55
C ALA A 92 -2.31 -7.94 3.45
N ALA A 93 -1.03 -8.06 3.14
CA ALA A 93 0.03 -7.28 3.77
C ALA A 93 0.99 -6.76 2.71
N MET A 94 1.60 -5.61 3.01
CA MET A 94 2.60 -4.97 2.15
C MET A 94 3.75 -4.45 3.02
N LEU A 95 4.92 -5.04 2.81
CA LEU A 95 6.19 -4.58 3.36
C LEU A 95 6.70 -3.41 2.51
N ILE A 96 7.16 -2.36 3.17
CA ILE A 96 7.65 -1.14 2.54
C ILE A 96 9.13 -1.02 2.88
N LEU A 97 9.99 -1.13 1.88
CA LEU A 97 11.43 -1.03 2.02
C LEU A 97 11.88 0.35 1.53
N PRO A 98 12.54 1.16 2.39
CA PRO A 98 13.25 2.35 1.95
C PRO A 98 14.29 1.94 0.91
N GLU A 99 14.43 2.75 -0.14
CA GLU A 99 15.38 2.55 -1.26
C GLU A 99 14.98 1.43 -2.22
N ALA A 100 14.26 1.80 -3.29
CA ALA A 100 14.24 0.99 -4.50
C ALA A 100 15.54 1.22 -5.29
N PRO A 101 16.28 0.16 -5.69
CA PRO A 101 17.27 0.31 -6.74
C PRO A 101 16.52 0.83 -7.97
N GLY A 102 16.95 1.96 -8.55
CA GLY A 102 16.19 2.66 -9.60
C GLY A 102 16.00 1.89 -10.92
N SER A 103 16.24 0.58 -10.93
CA SER A 103 16.34 -0.32 -12.07
C SER A 103 14.99 -0.74 -12.69
N HIS A 104 13.86 -0.57 -11.99
CA HIS A 104 12.54 -0.93 -12.52
C HIS A 104 11.64 0.30 -12.73
N PRO A 105 10.64 0.25 -13.64
CA PRO A 105 9.60 1.26 -13.69
C PRO A 105 8.84 1.32 -12.36
N ALA A 106 8.78 2.50 -11.75
CA ALA A 106 8.07 2.70 -10.49
C ALA A 106 6.60 3.05 -10.75
N LEU A 107 5.68 2.34 -10.10
CA LEU A 107 4.25 2.66 -10.16
C LEU A 107 3.97 3.95 -9.39
N PRO A 108 3.45 5.03 -10.02
CA PRO A 108 3.09 6.22 -9.29
C PRO A 108 1.87 5.93 -8.40
N ILE A 109 1.99 6.23 -7.12
CA ILE A 109 0.95 6.06 -6.10
C ILE A 109 0.86 7.31 -5.22
N GLY A 110 -0.18 7.42 -4.38
CA GLY A 110 -0.29 8.46 -3.34
C GLY A 110 -0.44 7.85 -1.95
N SER A 111 -0.63 8.68 -0.92
CA SER A 111 -1.03 8.22 0.42
C SER A 111 -2.54 7.98 0.51
N SER A 112 -3.34 8.99 0.15
CA SER A 112 -4.80 8.94 -0.05
C SER A 112 -5.20 9.91 -1.17
N CYS A 113 -6.42 9.80 -1.69
CA CYS A 113 -6.86 10.61 -2.83
C CYS A 113 -6.97 12.11 -2.47
N ARG A 114 -7.52 12.44 -1.30
CA ARG A 114 -7.73 13.83 -0.84
C ARG A 114 -6.47 14.68 -0.80
N VAL A 115 -5.31 14.10 -0.53
CA VAL A 115 -4.02 14.82 -0.43
C VAL A 115 -3.02 14.42 -1.51
N CYS A 116 -3.49 13.75 -2.57
CA CYS A 116 -2.62 13.34 -3.68
C CYS A 116 -2.58 14.45 -4.75
N PRO A 117 -1.40 14.99 -5.10
CA PRO A 117 -1.28 16.08 -6.08
C PRO A 117 -1.50 15.64 -7.53
N ARG A 118 -1.60 14.33 -7.82
CA ARG A 118 -1.77 13.84 -9.20
C ARG A 118 -3.11 14.27 -9.78
N THR A 119 -3.09 14.98 -10.90
CA THR A 119 -4.31 15.48 -11.59
C THR A 119 -5.02 14.37 -12.37
N ALA A 120 -4.32 13.67 -13.26
CA ALA A 120 -4.88 12.60 -14.11
C ALA A 120 -4.70 11.20 -13.51
N CYS A 121 -5.21 10.96 -12.30
CA CYS A 121 -5.15 9.63 -11.67
C CYS A 121 -6.39 8.80 -12.02
N PRO A 122 -6.28 7.67 -12.75
CA PRO A 122 -7.43 6.87 -13.17
C PRO A 122 -8.13 6.15 -12.01
N ALA A 123 -7.46 6.06 -10.85
CA ALA A 123 -8.00 5.42 -9.65
C ALA A 123 -8.42 6.45 -8.58
N ARG A 124 -8.59 7.72 -8.95
CA ARG A 124 -9.03 8.78 -8.03
C ARG A 124 -10.47 8.51 -7.58
N ARG A 125 -10.68 8.43 -6.27
CA ARG A 125 -12.01 8.21 -5.66
C ARG A 125 -12.66 9.47 -5.09
N GLU A 126 -11.88 10.49 -4.82
CA GLU A 126 -12.32 11.77 -4.24
C GLU A 126 -11.45 12.93 -4.79
N PRO A 127 -12.01 14.16 -4.85
CA PRO A 127 -11.26 15.37 -5.19
C PRO A 127 -10.03 15.58 -4.29
N SER A 128 -9.01 16.25 -4.83
CA SER A 128 -7.80 16.59 -4.08
C SER A 128 -7.89 18.01 -3.59
N ILE A 129 -7.73 18.23 -2.28
CA ILE A 129 -7.66 19.59 -1.72
C ILE A 129 -6.40 20.36 -2.18
N LEU A 130 -5.45 19.67 -2.80
CA LEU A 130 -4.26 20.29 -3.38
C LEU A 130 -4.50 20.78 -4.83
N ASN A 131 -5.56 20.30 -5.46
CA ASN A 131 -5.89 20.63 -6.86
C ASN A 131 -7.13 21.53 -6.96
N ASP A 132 -7.94 21.64 -5.89
CA ASP A 132 -9.20 22.39 -5.86
C ASP A 132 -9.02 23.93 -5.93
N GLY A 133 -7.91 24.42 -6.50
CA GLY A 133 -7.63 25.83 -6.79
C GLY A 133 -7.03 26.06 -8.18
N ALA A 134 -7.14 25.08 -9.09
CA ALA A 134 -6.72 25.18 -10.49
C ALA A 134 -7.93 25.14 -11.43
#